data_AF-A0A450XJP5-F1
#
_entry.id   AF-A0A450XJP5-F1
#
_cell.length_a   1.000
_cell.length_b   1.000
_cell.length_c   1.000
_cell.angle_alpha   90.00
_cell.angle_beta   90.00
_cell.angle_gamma   90.00
#
_symmetry.space_group_name_H-M   'P 1'
#
loop_
_entity.id
_entity.type
_entity.pdbx_description
1 polymer ?
#
loop_
_entity_poly.entity_id
_entity_poly.type
_entity_poly.pdbx_seq_one_letter_code
_entity_poly.pdbx_strand_id
1 'polypeptide(L)'
;MKSGPPSNGRTLKISWNKPLEDQGIDNRLIKRSYRNRPLTQEEKEHNRRHSPVRSTVERVFGVLKLHYGMAKARYDGLVRNRTRFNLMCIAYNLKHGLSVLQGKCA
;
A
#
# COMPACT_ATOMS: atom_id res chain seq x y z
N MET A 1 -27.80 -27.28 17.91
CA MET A 1 -26.43 -26.78 17.60
C MET A 1 -26.29 -26.79 16.09
N LYS A 2 -26.21 -25.68 15.34
CA LYS A 2 -25.52 -24.40 15.56
C LYS A 2 -26.51 -23.23 15.39
N SER A 3 -26.70 -22.43 16.42
CA SER A 3 -27.42 -21.17 16.34
C SER A 3 -26.55 -20.15 15.59
N GLY A 4 -26.93 -19.81 14.35
CA GLY A 4 -26.32 -18.70 13.63
C GLY A 4 -26.62 -17.36 14.34
N PRO A 5 -25.74 -16.35 14.23
CA PRO A 5 -25.98 -15.07 14.87
C PRO A 5 -27.19 -14.37 14.21
N PRO A 6 -28.00 -13.63 14.99
CA PRO A 6 -29.22 -13.00 14.48
C PRO A 6 -28.85 -11.87 13.51
N SER A 7 -29.47 -11.89 12.33
CA SER A 7 -29.40 -10.85 11.31
C SER A 7 -30.13 -9.61 11.79
N ASN A 8 -29.40 -8.61 12.27
CA ASN A 8 -29.96 -7.27 12.53
C ASN A 8 -29.57 -6.30 11.39
N GLY A 9 -30.50 -5.40 11.08
CA GLY A 9 -30.64 -4.69 9.81
C GLY A 9 -29.47 -3.81 9.37
N ARG A 10 -29.43 -3.59 8.05
CA ARG A 10 -28.62 -2.60 7.31
C ARG A 10 -27.10 -2.75 7.41
N THR A 11 -26.55 -3.62 6.56
CA THR A 11 -25.31 -3.29 5.85
C THR A 11 -25.33 -4.00 4.50
N LEU A 12 -25.57 -3.26 3.41
CA LEU A 12 -25.07 -3.69 2.11
C LEU A 12 -23.54 -3.64 2.20
N LYS A 13 -22.93 -4.67 2.81
CA LYS A 13 -21.50 -4.89 2.74
C LYS A 13 -21.25 -5.24 1.28
N ILE A 14 -20.83 -4.26 0.50
CA ILE A 14 -20.15 -4.53 -0.77
C ILE A 14 -18.97 -5.42 -0.39
N SER A 15 -19.09 -6.71 -0.68
CA SER A 15 -18.01 -7.66 -0.43
C SER A 15 -16.95 -7.42 -1.49
N TRP A 16 -16.02 -6.50 -1.21
CA TRP A 16 -14.86 -6.20 -2.06
C TRP A 16 -13.94 -7.41 -2.29
N ASN A 17 -14.15 -8.47 -1.51
CA ASN A 17 -13.44 -9.73 -1.63
C ASN A 17 -13.93 -10.57 -2.80
N LYS A 18 -15.22 -10.53 -3.14
CA LYS A 18 -15.80 -11.45 -4.13
C LYS A 18 -15.11 -11.35 -5.50
N PRO A 19 -14.85 -10.14 -6.06
CA PRO A 19 -14.11 -10.04 -7.31
C PRO A 19 -12.65 -10.50 -7.23
N LEU A 20 -12.03 -10.42 -6.05
CA LEU A 20 -10.65 -10.88 -5.84
C LEU A 20 -10.60 -12.41 -5.76
N GLU A 21 -11.54 -13.00 -5.03
CA GLU A 21 -11.71 -14.44 -4.89
C GLU A 21 -12.02 -15.10 -6.25
N ASP A 22 -12.89 -14.48 -7.06
CA ASP A 22 -13.21 -14.94 -8.43
C ASP A 22 -11.97 -14.95 -9.34
N GLN A 23 -10.97 -14.11 -9.06
CA GLN A 23 -9.68 -14.06 -9.77
C GLN A 23 -8.58 -14.90 -9.11
N GLY A 24 -8.88 -15.60 -8.01
CA GLY A 24 -7.88 -16.35 -7.24
C GLY A 24 -6.86 -15.46 -6.51
N ILE A 25 -7.20 -14.19 -6.28
CA ILE A 25 -6.31 -13.20 -5.64
C ILE A 25 -6.63 -13.11 -4.15
N ASP A 26 -5.61 -13.37 -3.33
CA ASP A 26 -5.69 -13.20 -1.89
C ASP A 26 -5.72 -11.72 -1.47
N ASN A 27 -6.70 -11.33 -0.65
CA ASN A 27 -6.85 -9.96 -0.18
C ASN A 27 -5.91 -9.64 0.99
N ARG A 28 -4.77 -9.03 0.65
CA ARG A 28 -3.73 -8.62 1.60
C ARG A 28 -3.81 -7.16 2.03
N LEU A 29 -4.96 -6.50 1.82
CA LEU A 29 -5.15 -5.13 2.26
C LEU A 29 -5.13 -5.03 3.79
N ILE A 30 -4.39 -4.02 4.27
CA ILE A 30 -4.33 -3.68 5.70
C ILE A 30 -5.71 -3.23 6.17
N LYS A 31 -6.16 -3.83 7.29
CA LYS A 31 -7.43 -3.49 7.94
C LYS A 31 -7.29 -2.19 8.72
N ARG A 32 -8.28 -1.31 8.58
CA ARG A 32 -8.35 -0.01 9.26
C ARG A 32 -9.28 -0.09 10.47
N SER A 33 -8.89 0.51 11.59
CA SER A 33 -9.80 0.74 12.73
C SER A 33 -10.79 1.86 12.43
N TYR A 34 -11.99 1.77 13.00
CA TYR A 34 -13.02 2.80 12.89
C TYR A 34 -13.52 3.20 14.28
N ARG A 35 -14.26 4.32 14.35
CA ARG A 35 -14.89 4.76 15.60
C ARG A 35 -15.78 3.63 16.15
N ASN A 36 -15.59 3.30 17.42
CA ASN A 36 -16.28 2.21 18.13
C ASN A 36 -16.06 0.81 17.52
N ARG A 37 -15.04 0.65 16.66
CA ARG A 37 -14.64 -0.66 16.11
C ARG A 37 -13.11 -0.76 16.09
N PRO A 38 -12.50 -1.10 17.24
CA PRO A 38 -11.07 -1.37 17.30
C PRO A 38 -10.74 -2.62 16.48
N LEU A 39 -9.49 -2.73 16.04
CA LEU A 39 -9.00 -3.93 15.36
C LEU A 39 -8.96 -5.11 16.35
N THR A 40 -9.47 -6.25 15.89
CA THR A 40 -9.30 -7.54 16.57
C THR A 40 -7.82 -7.95 16.58
N GLN A 41 -7.47 -8.91 17.44
CA GLN A 41 -6.09 -9.40 17.52
C GLN A 41 -5.64 -10.05 16.20
N GLU A 42 -6.50 -10.84 15.56
CA GLU A 42 -6.24 -11.45 14.26
C GLU A 42 -6.01 -10.40 13.16
N GLU A 43 -6.80 -9.34 13.12
CA GLU A 43 -6.60 -8.24 12.16
C GLU A 43 -5.29 -7.49 12.40
N LYS A 44 -4.87 -7.33 13.66
CA LYS A 44 -3.56 -6.74 13.99
C LYS A 44 -2.41 -7.62 13.52
N GLU A 45 -2.53 -8.93 13.67
CA GLU A 45 -1.51 -9.89 13.22
C GLU A 45 -1.44 -9.98 11.70
N HIS A 46 -2.59 -9.96 11.03
CA HIS A 46 -2.67 -9.80 9.57
C HIS A 46 -1.94 -8.53 9.11
N ASN A 47 -2.27 -7.38 9.71
CA ASN A 47 -1.60 -6.12 9.40
C ASN A 47 -0.08 -6.21 9.65
N ARG A 48 0.35 -6.79 10.77
CA ARG A 48 1.77 -6.96 11.11
C ARG A 48 2.53 -7.74 10.05
N ARG A 49 1.94 -8.82 9.52
CA ARG A 49 2.55 -9.63 8.46
C ARG A 49 2.72 -8.87 7.14
N HIS A 50 1.78 -7.97 6.81
CA HIS A 50 1.80 -7.23 5.54
C HIS A 50 2.46 -5.84 5.62
N SER A 51 2.62 -5.27 6.81
CA SER A 51 3.26 -3.97 7.04
C SER A 51 4.67 -3.85 6.45
N PRO A 52 5.59 -4.85 6.53
CA PRO A 52 6.94 -4.71 5.99
C PRO A 52 6.98 -4.42 4.49
N VAL A 53 6.12 -5.08 3.72
CA VAL A 53 6.00 -4.86 2.27
C VAL A 53 5.56 -3.43 1.99
N ARG A 54 4.55 -2.96 2.72
CA ARG A 54 4.05 -1.59 2.62
C ARG A 54 5.12 -0.57 3.01
N SER A 55 5.83 -0.78 4.11
CA SER A 55 6.87 0.13 4.60
C SER A 55 8.00 0.32 3.60
N THR A 56 8.38 -0.73 2.86
CA THR A 56 9.38 -0.63 1.79
C THR A 56 8.92 0.31 0.68
N VAL A 57 7.68 0.16 0.23
CA VAL A 57 7.10 1.00 -0.84
C VAL A 57 6.88 2.44 -0.37
N GLU A 58 6.35 2.63 0.85
CA GLU A 58 6.12 3.96 1.43
C GLU A 58 7.42 4.74 1.63
N ARG A 59 8.53 4.06 1.96
CA ARG A 59 9.85 4.70 2.05
C ARG A 59 10.26 5.35 0.72
N VAL A 60 10.09 4.64 -0.41
CA VAL A 60 10.39 5.18 -1.74
C VAL A 60 9.55 6.42 -2.02
N PHE A 61 8.23 6.34 -1.80
CA PHE A 61 7.34 7.48 -1.99
C PHE A 61 7.67 8.66 -1.07
N GLY A 62 8.04 8.39 0.18
CA GLY A 62 8.51 9.39 1.13
C GLY A 62 9.74 10.13 0.58
N VAL A 63 10.73 9.39 0.08
CA VAL A 63 11.93 9.97 -0.53
C VAL A 63 11.59 10.81 -1.75
N LEU A 64 10.75 10.31 -2.67
CA LEU A 64 10.35 11.06 -3.85
C LEU A 64 9.62 12.36 -3.49
N LYS A 65 8.73 12.32 -2.49
CA LYS A 65 7.98 13.51 -2.06
C LYS A 65 8.86 14.52 -1.32
N LEU A 66 9.66 14.06 -0.36
CA LEU A 66 10.46 14.92 0.52
C LEU A 66 11.74 15.43 -0.15
N HIS A 67 12.51 14.54 -0.78
CA HIS A 67 13.84 14.89 -1.30
C HIS A 67 13.82 15.27 -2.79
N TYR A 68 12.92 14.70 -3.59
CA TYR A 68 12.82 15.01 -5.03
C TYR A 68 11.72 16.05 -5.36
N GLY A 69 11.08 16.63 -4.33
CA GLY A 69 10.06 17.66 -4.50
C GLY A 69 8.87 17.19 -5.35
N MET A 70 8.49 15.91 -5.24
CA MET A 70 7.40 15.31 -6.01
C MET A 70 6.05 15.32 -5.28
N ALA A 71 5.93 16.09 -4.18
CA ALA A 71 4.66 16.25 -3.48
C ALA A 71 3.58 16.96 -4.32
N LYS A 72 3.98 17.73 -5.34
CA LYS A 72 3.09 18.47 -6.25
C LYS A 72 3.48 18.24 -7.70
N ALA A 73 2.46 18.15 -8.57
CA ALA A 73 2.65 18.24 -10.02
C ALA A 73 3.09 19.66 -10.38
N ARG A 74 4.14 19.80 -11.20
CA ARG A 74 4.76 21.10 -11.52
C ARG A 74 4.37 21.61 -12.90
N TYR A 75 4.03 20.71 -13.81
CA TYR A 75 3.76 21.06 -15.20
C TYR A 75 2.29 21.01 -15.50
N ASP A 76 1.86 21.81 -16.46
CA ASP A 76 0.53 21.69 -17.03
C ASP A 76 0.53 20.53 -18.03
N GLY A 77 -0.18 19.46 -17.68
CA GLY A 77 -0.35 18.27 -18.52
C GLY A 77 0.18 16.97 -17.92
N LEU A 78 -0.61 15.90 -18.06
CA LEU A 78 -0.28 14.57 -17.54
C LEU A 78 0.99 13.99 -18.16
N VAL A 79 1.23 14.22 -19.46
CA VAL A 79 2.40 13.68 -20.18
C VAL A 79 3.71 14.22 -19.62
N ARG A 80 3.79 15.53 -19.37
CA ARG A 80 4.98 16.19 -18.82
C ARG A 80 5.25 15.74 -17.38
N ASN A 81 4.21 15.67 -16.55
CA ASN A 81 4.35 15.16 -15.18
C ASN A 81 4.74 13.68 -15.13
N ARG A 82 4.16 12.84 -16.00
CA ARG A 82 4.51 11.43 -16.13
C ARG A 82 5.97 11.26 -16.52
N THR A 83 6.44 12.03 -17.51
CA THR A 83 7.84 12.00 -17.95
C THR A 83 8.78 12.38 -16.80
N ARG A 84 8.50 13.48 -16.09
CA ARG A 84 9.28 13.87 -14.90
C ARG A 84 9.28 12.77 -13.84
N PHE A 85 8.13 12.19 -13.54
CA PHE A 85 8.01 11.12 -12.55
C PHE A 85 8.84 9.90 -12.93
N ASN A 86 8.74 9.44 -14.18
CA ASN A 86 9.49 8.29 -14.67
C ASN A 86 11.01 8.53 -14.58
N LEU A 87 11.49 9.71 -15.00
CA LEU A 87 12.91 10.07 -14.91
C LEU A 87 13.41 10.06 -13.46
N MET A 88 12.61 10.58 -12.52
CA MET A 88 12.96 10.58 -11.10
C MET A 88 12.97 9.17 -10.50
N CYS A 89 12.04 8.30 -10.90
CA CYS A 89 12.05 6.89 -10.50
C CYS A 89 13.29 6.15 -11.02
N ILE A 90 13.68 6.38 -12.28
CA ILE A 90 14.91 5.80 -12.85
C ILE A 90 16.14 6.28 -12.07
N ALA A 91 16.26 7.59 -11.83
CA ALA A 91 17.36 8.16 -11.07
C ALA A 91 17.43 7.62 -9.62
N TYR A 92 16.28 7.48 -8.97
CA TYR A 92 16.20 6.87 -7.63
C TYR A 92 16.68 5.42 -7.66
N ASN A 93 16.21 4.62 -8.62
CA ASN A 93 16.59 3.21 -8.74
C ASN A 93 18.09 3.04 -9.03
N LEU A 94 18.68 3.91 -9.86
CA LEU A 94 20.13 3.90 -10.11
C LEU A 94 20.93 4.20 -8.83
N LYS A 95 20.57 5.26 -8.11
CA LYS A 95 21.21 5.62 -6.83
C LYS A 95 21.06 4.52 -5.79
N HIS A 96 19.86 3.95 -5.66
CA HIS A 96 19.59 2.89 -4.70
C HIS A 96 20.34 1.60 -5.07
N GLY A 97 20.36 1.23 -6.35
CA GLY A 97 21.08 0.07 -6.87
C GLY A 97 22.58 0.15 -6.56
N LEU A 98 23.21 1.31 -6.77
CA LEU A 98 24.61 1.52 -6.39
C LEU A 98 24.85 1.32 -4.89
N SER A 99 23.99 1.86 -4.04
CA SER A 99 24.09 1.67 -2.59
C SER A 99 23.94 0.20 -2.16
N VAL A 100 23.04 -0.54 -2.80
CA VAL A 100 22.86 -1.99 -2.56
C VAL A 100 24.09 -2.79 -3.00
N LEU A 101 24.72 -2.42 -4.12
CA LEU A 101 25.95 -3.08 -4.59
C LEU A 101 27.15 -2.77 -3.68
N GLN A 102 27.32 -1.51 -3.27
CA GLN A 102 28.39 -1.09 -2.37
C GLN A 102 28.30 -1.76 -1.00
N GLY A 103 27.09 -1.93 -0.45
CA GLY A 103 26.88 -2.63 0.81
C GLY A 103 27.09 -4.15 0.75
N LYS A 104 27.24 -4.74 -0.45
CA LYS A 104 27.62 -6.15 -0.63
C LYS A 104 29.14 -6.36 -0.76
N CYS A 105 29.88 -5.29 -1.04
CA CYS A 105 31.33 -5.31 -1.17
C CYS A 105 32.06 -4.92 0.13
N ALA A 106 31.34 -4.75 1.24
CA ALA A 106 31.84 -4.41 2.56
C ALA A 106 31.59 -5.55 3.56
#